data_AF-A0A3A6N1G2-F1
#
_entry.id   AF-A0A3A6N1G2-F1
#
_cell.length_a   1.000
_cell.length_b   1.000
_cell.length_c   1.000
_cell.angle_alpha   90.00
_cell.angle_beta   90.00
_cell.angle_gamma   90.00
#
_symmetry.space_group_name_H-M   'P 1'
#
loop_
_entity.id
_entity.type
_entity.pdbx_description
1 polymer ?
#
loop_
_entity_poly.entity_id
_entity_poly.type
_entity_poly.pdbx_seq_one_letter_code
_entity_poly.pdbx_strand_id
1 'polypeptide(L)'
;MSVDPTIAAHNIVFGLNREEDERSLAAFLQLFSRPAFTEVLIPRLDDDEIQGLVHLLTALMRNHLSEREYHEIFLADPDHHH
;
A
#
# COMPACT_ATOMS: atom_id res chain seq x y z
N MET A 1 -19.21 -3.38 9.27
CA MET A 1 -18.63 -4.61 8.72
C MET A 1 -17.30 -4.82 9.42
N SER A 2 -17.22 -5.81 10.30
CA SER A 2 -16.06 -6.06 11.15
C SER A 2 -15.01 -6.83 10.35
N VAL A 3 -13.92 -6.18 9.95
CA VAL A 3 -12.72 -6.88 9.46
C VAL A 3 -11.69 -6.84 10.59
N ASP A 4 -11.64 -7.91 11.38
CA ASP A 4 -10.48 -8.34 12.18
C ASP A 4 -10.80 -9.72 12.79
N PRO A 5 -9.84 -10.63 13.04
CA PRO A 5 -8.39 -10.42 13.08
C PRO A 5 -7.61 -11.40 12.19
N THR A 6 -6.32 -11.15 12.01
CA THR A 6 -5.36 -12.08 11.37
C THR A 6 -5.31 -11.99 9.83
N ILE A 7 -4.82 -10.87 9.31
CA ILE A 7 -3.77 -11.05 8.30
C ILE A 7 -2.63 -11.76 9.00
N ALA A 8 -2.65 -13.07 8.84
CA ALA A 8 -1.66 -14.00 9.28
C ALA A 8 -0.37 -13.66 8.55
N ALA A 9 0.51 -12.88 9.18
CA ALA A 9 1.88 -12.73 8.69
C ALA A 9 2.53 -14.10 8.42
N HIS A 10 2.07 -15.16 9.11
CA HIS A 10 2.48 -16.54 8.91
C HIS A 10 2.06 -17.18 7.57
N ASN A 11 1.21 -16.53 6.77
CA ASN A 11 0.78 -16.99 5.45
C ASN A 11 1.35 -16.14 4.29
N ILE A 12 2.23 -15.19 4.58
CA ILE A 12 2.93 -14.41 3.55
C ILE A 12 4.06 -15.27 3.00
N VAL A 13 3.93 -15.66 1.73
CA VAL A 13 4.92 -16.49 1.04
C VAL A 13 5.17 -15.89 -0.33
N PHE A 14 6.44 -15.62 -0.64
CA PHE A 14 6.87 -15.12 -1.94
C PHE A 14 7.68 -16.18 -2.69
N GLY A 15 7.56 -16.22 -4.01
CA GLY A 15 8.37 -17.04 -4.91
C GLY A 15 7.80 -18.43 -5.23
N LEU A 16 6.56 -18.73 -4.81
CA LEU A 16 5.89 -19.99 -5.17
C LEU A 16 5.20 -19.90 -6.54
N ASN A 17 4.34 -18.90 -6.71
CA ASN A 17 3.70 -18.57 -7.97
C ASN A 17 3.12 -17.15 -7.92
N ARG A 18 2.68 -16.65 -9.08
CA ARG A 18 2.18 -15.28 -9.24
C ARG A 18 0.97 -14.96 -8.36
N GLU A 19 0.01 -15.88 -8.27
CA GLU A 19 -1.22 -15.68 -7.48
C GLU A 19 -0.92 -15.58 -5.98
N GLU A 20 -0.02 -16.44 -5.50
CA GLU A 20 0.46 -16.45 -4.12
C GLU A 20 1.25 -15.18 -3.78
N ASP A 21 2.07 -14.71 -4.72
CA ASP A 21 2.82 -13.45 -4.57
C ASP A 21 1.87 -12.25 -4.48
N GLU A 22 0.84 -12.19 -5.32
CA GLU A 22 -0.16 -11.11 -5.31
C GLU A 22 -0.94 -11.08 -4.01
N ARG A 23 -1.40 -12.24 -3.54
CA ARG A 23 -2.11 -12.36 -2.26
C ARG A 23 -1.22 -11.97 -1.08
N SER A 24 0.04 -12.40 -1.10
CA SER A 24 1.03 -12.08 -0.07
C SER A 24 1.40 -10.59 -0.07
N LEU A 25 1.52 -9.96 -1.24
CA LEU A 25 1.77 -8.53 -1.37
C LEU A 25 0.61 -7.70 -0.82
N ALA A 26 -0.63 -8.07 -1.16
CA ALA A 26 -1.82 -7.41 -0.60
C ALA A 26 -1.87 -7.51 0.93
N ALA A 27 -1.55 -8.69 1.48
CA ALA A 27 -1.46 -8.90 2.91
C ALA A 27 -0.35 -8.05 3.57
N PHE A 28 0.82 -7.99 2.93
CA PHE A 28 1.96 -7.22 3.40
C PHE A 28 1.66 -5.72 3.44
N LEU A 29 1.04 -5.17 2.40
CA LEU A 29 0.66 -3.75 2.35
C LEU A 29 -0.35 -3.38 3.45
N GLN A 30 -1.29 -4.27 3.78
CA GLN A 30 -2.23 -4.05 4.88
C GLN A 30 -1.55 -4.10 6.26
N LEU A 31 -0.52 -4.92 6.44
CA LEU A 31 0.31 -4.90 7.65
C LEU A 31 1.08 -3.58 7.77
N PHE A 32 1.64 -3.12 6.64
CA PHE A 32 2.41 -1.88 6.56
C PHE A 32 1.55 -0.64 6.84
N SER A 33 0.27 -0.67 6.50
CA SER A 33 -0.66 0.44 6.75
C SER A 33 -1.30 0.45 8.14
N ARG A 34 -0.94 -0.49 9.04
CA ARG A 34 -1.54 -0.55 10.38
C ARG A 34 -1.14 0.68 11.20
N PRO A 35 -2.10 1.35 11.89
CA PRO A 35 -1.81 2.55 12.68
C PRO A 35 -0.65 2.36 13.69
N ALA A 36 -0.68 1.29 14.47
CA ALA A 36 0.36 1.02 15.45
C ALA A 36 1.76 0.77 14.84
N PHE A 37 1.81 0.29 13.59
CA PHE A 37 3.08 0.10 12.89
C PHE A 37 3.61 1.43 12.33
N THR A 38 2.74 2.20 11.67
CA THR A 38 3.12 3.49 11.08
C THR A 38 3.49 4.52 12.15
N GLU A 39 2.82 4.54 13.30
CA GLU A 39 3.17 5.37 14.45
C GLU A 39 4.60 5.12 14.97
N VAL A 40 5.12 3.90 14.80
CA VAL A 40 6.48 3.53 15.21
C VAL A 40 7.50 3.74 14.09
N LEU A 41 7.16 3.38 12.85
CA LEU A 41 8.09 3.42 11.72
C LEU A 41 8.30 4.85 11.21
N ILE A 42 7.23 5.60 10.96
CA ILE A 42 7.31 6.89 10.26
C ILE A 42 8.24 7.89 10.96
N PRO A 43 8.23 8.05 12.31
CA PRO A 43 9.16 8.96 12.99
C PRO A 43 10.63 8.54 12.94
N ARG A 44 10.94 7.32 12.50
CA ARG A 44 12.30 6.77 12.43
C ARG A 44 12.93 6.89 11.05
N LEU A 45 12.11 7.17 10.03
CA LEU A 45 12.61 7.33 8.67
C LEU A 45 13.30 8.68 8.53
N ASP A 46 14.43 8.70 7.84
CA ASP A 46 15.03 9.96 7.41
C ASP A 46 14.32 10.55 6.18
N ASP A 47 14.70 11.78 5.82
CA ASP A 47 14.07 12.50 4.70
C ASP A 47 14.23 11.75 3.36
N ASP A 48 15.39 11.12 3.13
CA ASP A 48 15.67 10.38 1.89
C ASP A 48 14.83 9.10 1.81
N GLU A 49 14.66 8.38 2.93
CA GLU A 49 13.80 7.21 3.04
C GLU A 49 12.32 7.57 2.79
N ILE A 50 11.85 8.69 3.34
CA ILE A 50 10.49 9.19 3.12
C ILE A 50 10.28 9.51 1.63
N GLN A 51 11.18 10.28 1.02
CA GLN A 51 11.07 10.64 -0.39
C GLN A 51 11.16 9.41 -1.30
N GLY A 52 12.04 8.45 -0.99
CA GLY A 52 12.19 7.21 -1.73
C GLY A 52 10.91 6.37 -1.72
N LEU A 53 10.25 6.25 -0.57
CA LEU A 53 8.99 5.51 -0.45
C LEU A 53 7.86 6.18 -1.23
N VAL A 54 7.72 7.50 -1.08
CA VAL A 54 6.72 8.29 -1.84
C VAL A 54 6.94 8.16 -3.34
N HIS A 55 8.19 8.24 -3.79
CA HIS A 55 8.53 8.12 -5.20
C HIS A 55 8.17 6.74 -5.75
N LEU A 56 8.53 5.67 -5.04
CA LEU A 56 8.22 4.29 -5.45
C LEU A 56 6.70 4.07 -5.58
N LEU A 57 5.92 4.43 -4.56
CA LEU A 57 4.47 4.24 -4.55
C LEU A 57 3.81 5.07 -5.65
N THR A 58 4.25 6.32 -5.84
CA THR A 58 3.73 7.20 -6.88
C THR A 58 4.04 6.68 -8.29
N ALA A 59 5.24 6.13 -8.51
CA ALA A 59 5.61 5.54 -9.79
C ALA A 59 4.74 4.31 -10.12
N LEU A 60 4.47 3.44 -9.14
CA LEU A 60 3.57 2.30 -9.31
C LEU A 60 2.15 2.75 -9.68
N MET A 61 1.61 3.75 -8.97
CA MET A 61 0.29 4.29 -9.30
C MET A 61 0.24 4.89 -10.71
N ARG A 62 1.24 5.70 -11.09
CA ARG A 62 1.31 6.29 -12.45
C ARG A 62 1.42 5.26 -13.56
N ASN A 63 2.10 4.14 -13.32
CA ASN A 63 2.29 3.10 -14.33
C ASN A 63 1.06 2.20 -14.50
N HIS A 64 0.19 2.12 -13.49
CA HIS A 64 -0.89 1.12 -13.44
C HIS A 64 -2.30 1.69 -13.28
N LEU A 65 -2.45 2.94 -12.84
CA LEU A 65 -3.74 3.63 -12.71
C LEU A 65 -3.87 4.71 -13.77
N SER A 66 -5.08 4.82 -14.35
CA SER A 66 -5.47 6.03 -15.07
C SER A 66 -5.62 7.21 -14.11
N GLU A 67 -5.63 8.43 -14.65
CA GLU A 67 -5.87 9.66 -13.89
C GLU A 67 -7.18 9.55 -13.09
N ARG A 68 -8.25 9.07 -13.73
CA ARG A 68 -9.54 8.86 -13.08
C ARG A 68 -9.46 7.86 -11.92
N GLU A 69 -8.79 6.72 -12.11
CA GLU A 69 -8.64 5.72 -11.05
C GLU A 69 -7.81 6.25 -9.88
N TYR A 70 -6.78 7.07 -10.14
CA TYR A 70 -6.02 7.73 -9.07
C TYR A 70 -6.91 8.66 -8.24
N HIS A 71 -7.73 9.50 -8.89
CA HIS A 71 -8.63 10.43 -8.20
C HIS A 71 -9.76 9.69 -7.45
N GLU A 72 -10.44 8.76 -8.10
CA GLU A 72 -11.58 8.04 -7.52
C GLU A 72 -11.16 7.04 -6.43
N ILE A 73 -10.06 6.29 -6.63
CA ILE A 73 -9.69 5.16 -5.76
C ILE A 73 -8.67 5.57 -4.70
N PHE A 74 -7.62 6.32 -5.09
CA PHE A 74 -6.54 6.66 -4.16
C PHE A 74 -6.82 7.94 -3.37
N LEU A 75 -7.26 9.01 -4.04
CA LEU A 75 -7.60 10.26 -3.38
C LEU A 75 -9.01 10.25 -2.76
N ALA A 76 -9.85 9.28 -3.14
CA ALA A 76 -11.27 9.25 -2.79
C ALA A 76 -11.98 10.58 -3.12
N ASP A 77 -11.52 11.25 -4.18
CA ASP A 77 -11.99 12.55 -4.67
C ASP A 77 -12.42 12.41 -6.13
N PRO A 78 -13.69 12.01 -6.39
CA PRO A 78 -14.18 11.78 -7.75
C PRO A 78 -14.40 13.07 -8.56
N ASP A 79 -14.25 14.25 -7.96
CA ASP A 79 -14.70 15.53 -8.53
C ASP A 79 -13.57 16.41 -9.10
N HIS A 80 -12.42 15.84 -9.47
CA HIS A 80 -11.35 16.57 -10.18
C HIS A 80 -11.67 16.77 -11.68
N HIS A 81 -12.82 17.38 -11.96
CA HIS A 81 -13.13 18.06 -13.21
C HIS A 81 -13.31 19.56 -12.88
N HIS A 82 -12.20 20.30 -12.88
CA HIS A 82 -12.21 21.77 -12.94
C HIS A 82 -11.65 22.24 -14.27
#